data_AF-Q11J23-F1
#
_entry.id   AF-Q11J23-F1
#
_cell.length_a   1.000
_cell.length_b   1.000
_cell.length_c   1.000
_cell.angle_alpha   90.00
_cell.angle_beta   90.00
_cell.angle_gamma   90.00
#
_symmetry.space_group_name_H-M   'P 1'
#
loop_
_entity.id
_entity.type
_entity.pdbx_description
1 polymer ?
#
loop_
_entity_poly.entity_id
_entity_poly.type
_entity_poly.pdbx_seq_one_letter_code
_entity_poly.pdbx_strand_id
1 'polypeptide(L)'
;METLARIYRRHGEGHLRLVLSTLMEAGNHKLLLDEVGLWMVSDMVRACQALIEREAGAWLETWDRIPAGELQFMCQDLRGLIPQRFALGGMVYERLYRRFGPNADQLDLLDDRRRI
;
A
#
# COMPACT_ATOMS: atom_id res chain seq x y z
N MET A 1 15.39 8.87 -6.82
CA MET A 1 16.60 8.01 -6.77
C MET A 1 17.13 7.83 -5.34
N GLU A 2 17.30 8.89 -4.54
CA GLU A 2 17.82 8.75 -3.16
C GLU A 2 16.92 7.91 -2.22
N THR A 3 15.60 8.04 -2.32
CA THR A 3 14.68 7.24 -1.49
C THR A 3 14.82 5.73 -1.71
N LEU A 4 14.92 5.29 -2.96
CA LEU A 4 15.14 3.88 -3.29
C LEU A 4 16.48 3.39 -2.76
N ALA A 5 17.53 4.20 -2.85
CA ALA A 5 18.84 3.87 -2.29
C ALA A 5 18.80 3.76 -0.75
N ARG A 6 18.01 4.61 -0.07
CA ARG A 6 17.78 4.50 1.38
C ARG A 6 17.01 3.24 1.76
N ILE A 7 15.99 2.86 0.99
CA ILE A 7 15.24 1.61 1.18
C ILE A 7 16.17 0.41 0.96
N TYR A 8 16.96 0.41 -0.11
CA TYR A 8 17.95 -0.63 -0.41
C TYR A 8 18.95 -0.81 0.73
N ARG A 9 19.60 0.29 1.17
CA ARG A 9 20.58 0.23 2.27
C ARG A 9 19.97 -0.28 3.58
N ARG A 10 18.67 -0.05 3.80
CA ARG A 10 17.98 -0.43 5.04
C ARG A 10 17.44 -1.86 5.04
N HIS A 11 16.98 -2.35 3.89
CA HIS A 11 16.20 -3.59 3.81
C HIS A 11 16.75 -4.61 2.79
N GLY A 12 17.77 -4.25 2.03
CA GLY A 12 18.42 -5.13 1.04
C GLY A 12 17.70 -5.20 -0.31
N GLU A 13 18.32 -5.93 -1.24
CA GLU A 13 17.85 -6.04 -2.62
C GLU A 13 16.50 -6.75 -2.74
N GLY A 14 16.33 -7.86 -2.01
CA GLY A 14 15.09 -8.66 -2.07
C GLY A 14 13.86 -7.84 -1.69
N HIS A 15 13.96 -7.06 -0.61
CA HIS A 15 12.91 -6.13 -0.20
C HIS A 15 12.65 -5.06 -1.25
N LEU A 16 13.70 -4.43 -1.78
CA LEU A 16 13.55 -3.39 -2.80
C LEU A 16 12.85 -3.94 -4.06
N ARG A 17 13.19 -5.16 -4.48
CA ARG A 17 12.57 -5.82 -5.62
C ARG A 17 11.07 -6.00 -5.39
N LEU A 18 10.66 -6.48 -4.22
CA LEU A 18 9.24 -6.62 -3.87
C LEU A 18 8.51 -5.27 -3.85
N VAL A 19 9.14 -4.21 -3.33
CA VAL A 19 8.56 -2.86 -3.36
C VAL A 19 8.33 -2.38 -4.79
N LEU A 20 9.33 -2.54 -5.67
CA LEU A 20 9.23 -2.13 -7.07
C LEU A 20 8.21 -2.97 -7.84
N SER A 21 8.16 -4.29 -7.62
CA SER A 21 7.13 -5.15 -8.21
C SER A 21 5.73 -4.76 -7.75
N THR A 22 5.55 -4.46 -6.46
CA THR A 22 4.26 -4.00 -5.92
C THR A 22 3.83 -2.69 -6.56
N LEU A 23 4.76 -1.74 -6.72
CA LEU A 23 4.47 -0.50 -7.41
C LEU A 23 4.04 -0.76 -8.85
N MET A 24 4.78 -1.60 -9.60
CA MET A 24 4.51 -1.92 -11.01
C MET A 24 3.16 -2.59 -11.29
N GLU A 25 2.49 -3.16 -10.29
CA GLU A 25 1.15 -3.76 -10.47
C GLU A 25 0.02 -2.81 -10.03
N ALA A 26 0.30 -1.76 -9.26
CA ALA A 26 -0.72 -0.77 -8.93
C ALA A 26 -0.99 0.12 -10.16
N GLY A 27 -2.11 -0.08 -10.86
CA GLY A 27 -2.48 0.55 -12.15
C GLY A 27 -2.47 2.09 -12.23
N ASN A 28 -2.02 2.80 -11.19
CA ASN A 28 -1.89 4.26 -11.11
C ASN A 28 -0.47 4.75 -10.73
N HIS A 29 0.56 4.08 -11.27
CA HIS A 29 2.00 4.20 -10.94
C HIS A 29 2.57 5.58 -10.66
N LYS A 30 2.08 6.63 -11.33
CA LYS A 30 2.76 7.94 -11.34
C LYS A 30 2.69 8.68 -10.01
N LEU A 31 1.68 8.41 -9.18
CA LEU A 31 1.49 9.15 -7.92
C LEU A 31 2.34 8.59 -6.76
N LEU A 32 2.67 7.29 -6.78
CA LEU A 32 3.39 6.61 -5.70
C LEU A 32 4.94 6.69 -5.79
N LEU A 33 5.49 7.37 -6.80
CA LEU A 33 6.95 7.46 -6.99
C LEU A 33 7.62 8.58 -6.19
N ASP A 34 6.87 9.30 -5.37
CA ASP A 34 7.42 10.26 -4.41
C ASP A 34 7.99 9.56 -3.15
N GLU A 35 8.66 10.32 -2.28
CA GLU A 35 9.24 9.73 -1.07
C GLU A 35 8.19 9.09 -0.15
N VAL A 36 6.99 9.66 -0.08
CA VAL A 36 5.90 9.19 0.78
C VAL A 36 5.37 7.85 0.29
N GLY A 37 5.04 7.74 -0.99
CA GLY A 37 4.54 6.52 -1.62
C GLY A 37 5.55 5.39 -1.54
N LEU A 38 6.82 5.64 -1.89
CA LEU A 38 7.88 4.63 -1.83
C LEU A 38 8.08 4.06 -0.43
N TRP A 39 8.12 4.92 0.60
CA TRP A 39 8.23 4.45 1.98
C TRP A 39 6.97 3.76 2.48
N MET A 40 5.79 4.22 2.07
CA MET A 40 4.53 3.58 2.43
C MET A 40 4.45 2.17 1.87
N VAL A 41 4.75 1.95 0.58
CA VAL A 41 4.79 0.60 0.00
C VAL A 41 5.83 -0.27 0.71
N SER A 42 7.01 0.29 1.02
CA SER A 42 8.03 -0.39 1.81
C SER A 42 7.52 -0.85 3.18
N ASP A 43 6.71 -0.04 3.86
CA ASP A 43 6.10 -0.43 5.13
C ASP A 43 5.08 -1.55 4.98
N MET A 44 4.23 -1.48 3.94
CA MET A 44 3.22 -2.50 3.69
C MET A 44 3.85 -3.86 3.34
N VAL A 45 4.92 -3.87 2.53
CA VAL A 45 5.68 -5.11 2.25
C VAL A 45 6.21 -5.73 3.54
N ARG A 46 6.69 -4.92 4.49
CA ARG A 46 7.17 -5.43 5.79
C ARG A 46 6.04 -5.91 6.68
N ALA A 47 4.95 -5.15 6.76
CA ALA A 47 3.80 -5.49 7.58
C ALA A 47 3.09 -6.77 7.10
N CYS A 48 3.14 -7.04 5.80
CA CYS A 48 2.46 -8.15 5.15
C CYS A 48 3.42 -9.24 4.64
N GLN A 49 4.66 -9.31 5.13
CA GLN A 49 5.67 -10.24 4.59
C GLN A 49 5.18 -11.70 4.60
N ALA A 50 4.66 -12.18 5.72
CA ALA A 50 4.15 -13.55 5.84
C ALA A 50 2.94 -13.84 4.91
N LEU A 51 2.18 -12.80 4.54
CA LEU A 51 1.12 -12.92 3.55
C LEU A 51 1.71 -13.02 2.14
N ILE A 52 2.66 -12.16 1.80
CA ILE A 52 3.32 -12.14 0.47
C ILE A 52 3.99 -13.49 0.19
N GLU A 53 4.65 -14.07 1.20
CA GLU A 53 5.29 -15.39 1.09
C GLU A 53 4.27 -16.52 0.85
N ARG A 54 3.04 -16.40 1.37
CA ARG A 54 1.99 -17.40 1.23
C ARG A 54 1.16 -17.23 -0.04
N GLU A 55 0.85 -15.99 -0.42
CA GLU A 55 -0.17 -15.63 -1.41
C GLU A 55 0.26 -14.42 -2.28
N ALA A 56 1.45 -14.48 -2.89
CA ALA A 56 2.00 -13.39 -3.70
C ALA A 56 1.07 -12.90 -4.82
N GLY A 57 0.31 -13.80 -5.46
CA GLY A 57 -0.66 -13.42 -6.50
C GLY A 57 -1.79 -12.55 -5.95
N ALA A 58 -2.39 -12.96 -4.83
CA ALA A 58 -3.45 -12.20 -4.18
C ALA A 58 -2.96 -10.83 -3.70
N TRP A 59 -1.70 -10.74 -3.24
CA TRP A 59 -1.07 -9.46 -2.92
C TRP A 59 -1.08 -8.52 -4.13
N LEU A 60 -0.55 -8.95 -5.28
CA LEU A 60 -0.50 -8.11 -6.49
C LEU A 60 -1.90 -7.72 -6.99
N GLU A 61 -2.85 -8.66 -7.03
CA GLU A 61 -4.25 -8.39 -7.40
C GLU A 61 -4.91 -7.34 -6.49
N THR A 62 -4.55 -7.34 -5.21
CA THR A 62 -5.10 -6.37 -4.26
C THR A 62 -4.56 -4.98 -4.53
N TRP A 63 -3.26 -4.87 -4.84
CA TRP A 63 -2.63 -3.60 -5.18
C TRP A 63 -3.14 -2.98 -6.47
N ASP A 64 -3.49 -3.78 -7.48
CA ASP A 64 -4.14 -3.30 -8.70
C ASP A 64 -5.50 -2.63 -8.41
N ARG A 65 -6.23 -3.12 -7.39
CA ARG A 65 -7.55 -2.60 -7.02
C ARG A 65 -7.50 -1.42 -6.05
N ILE A 66 -6.38 -1.18 -5.37
CA ILE A 66 -6.26 -0.08 -4.43
C ILE A 66 -6.14 1.24 -5.21
N PRO A 67 -7.04 2.23 -5.00
CA PRO A 67 -6.98 3.51 -5.69
C PRO A 67 -5.92 4.43 -5.07
N ALA A 68 -4.66 3.99 -5.04
CA ALA A 68 -3.61 4.58 -4.20
C ALA A 68 -3.35 6.08 -4.50
N GLY A 69 -3.51 6.49 -5.77
CA GLY A 69 -3.42 7.89 -6.17
C GLY A 69 -4.51 8.77 -5.55
N GLU A 70 -5.75 8.30 -5.50
CA GLU A 70 -6.86 9.02 -4.86
C GLU A 70 -6.66 9.10 -3.35
N LEU A 71 -6.20 8.02 -2.72
CA LEU A 71 -5.89 8.01 -1.28
C LEU A 71 -4.78 9.01 -0.95
N GLN A 72 -3.75 9.08 -1.78
CA GLN A 72 -2.66 10.04 -1.62
C GLN A 72 -3.13 11.47 -1.83
N PHE A 73 -4.05 11.71 -2.77
CA PHE A 73 -4.69 13.02 -2.95
C PHE A 73 -5.49 13.40 -1.69
N MET A 74 -6.34 12.50 -1.17
CA MET A 74 -7.09 12.73 0.06
C MET A 74 -6.19 12.99 1.28
N CYS A 75 -5.06 12.28 1.39
CA CYS A 75 -4.12 12.48 2.50
C CYS A 75 -3.54 13.90 2.57
N GLN A 76 -3.49 14.62 1.44
CA GLN A 76 -2.96 15.99 1.37
C GLN A 76 -3.72 16.94 2.29
N ASP A 77 -5.02 16.72 2.50
CA ASP A 77 -5.87 17.53 3.37
C ASP A 77 -5.41 17.48 4.84
N LEU A 78 -4.68 16.43 5.23
CA LEU A 78 -4.14 16.23 6.57
C LEU A 78 -2.71 16.78 6.73
N ARG A 79 -2.15 17.42 5.70
CA ARG A 79 -0.78 17.93 5.72
C ARG A 79 -0.61 18.98 6.81
N GLY A 80 0.49 18.87 7.56
CA GLY A 80 0.78 19.74 8.71
C GLY A 80 0.13 19.30 10.02
N LEU A 81 -0.82 18.35 9.97
CA LEU A 81 -1.45 17.75 11.13
C LEU A 81 -0.98 16.30 11.35
N ILE A 82 -0.93 15.51 10.28
CA ILE A 82 -0.56 14.08 10.32
C ILE A 82 0.58 13.81 9.34
N PRO A 83 1.62 13.05 9.74
CA PRO A 83 2.65 12.59 8.82
C PRO A 83 2.04 11.81 7.65
N GLN A 84 2.27 12.29 6.43
CA GLN A 84 1.59 11.81 5.22
C GLN A 84 1.82 10.31 4.95
N ARG A 85 3.03 9.80 5.23
CA ARG A 85 3.36 8.38 5.15
C ARG A 85 2.46 7.52 6.05
N PHE A 86 2.12 8.00 7.25
CA PHE A 86 1.30 7.27 8.20
C PHE A 86 -0.18 7.36 7.86
N ALA A 87 -0.65 8.54 7.43
CA ALA A 87 -2.01 8.70 6.92
C ALA A 87 -2.28 7.77 5.73
N LEU A 88 -1.42 7.85 4.70
CA LEU A 88 -1.54 7.00 3.51
C LEU A 88 -1.36 5.52 3.86
N GLY A 89 -0.39 5.20 4.72
CA GLY A 89 -0.14 3.83 5.17
C GLY A 89 -1.33 3.23 5.90
N GLY A 90 -2.03 3.99 6.76
CA GLY A 90 -3.23 3.53 7.43
C GLY A 90 -4.38 3.23 6.45
N MET A 91 -4.60 4.11 5.48
CA MET A 91 -5.64 3.92 4.46
C MET A 91 -5.35 2.71 3.56
N VAL A 92 -4.10 2.52 3.15
CA VAL A 92 -3.70 1.37 2.35
C VAL A 92 -3.77 0.08 3.17
N TYR A 93 -3.27 0.10 4.41
CA TYR A 93 -3.32 -1.06 5.29
C TYR A 93 -4.74 -1.51 5.57
N GLU A 94 -5.68 -0.58 5.73
CA GLU A 94 -7.09 -0.91 5.94
C GLU A 94 -7.67 -1.71 4.75
N ARG A 95 -7.31 -1.36 3.51
CA ARG A 95 -7.73 -2.12 2.31
C ARG A 95 -7.09 -3.50 2.25
N LEU A 96 -5.81 -3.61 2.61
CA LEU A 96 -5.13 -4.90 2.75
C LEU A 96 -5.78 -5.74 3.86
N TYR A 97 -6.11 -5.13 5.00
CA TYR A 97 -6.75 -5.78 6.12
C TYR A 97 -8.15 -6.28 5.77
N ARG A 98 -8.94 -5.54 4.98
CA ARG A 98 -10.23 -6.05 4.48
C ARG A 98 -10.09 -7.28 3.60
N ARG A 99 -8.99 -7.40 2.84
CA ARG A 99 -8.78 -8.53 1.92
C ARG A 99 -8.14 -9.74 2.60
N PHE A 100 -7.33 -9.54 3.63
CA PHE A 100 -6.47 -10.58 4.22
C PHE A 100 -6.63 -10.75 5.73
N GLY A 101 -7.40 -9.88 6.37
CA GLY A 101 -7.63 -9.93 7.81
C GLY A 101 -8.55 -11.09 8.21
N PRO A 102 -8.69 -11.35 9.52
CA PRO A 102 -9.49 -12.46 10.05
C PRO A 102 -10.94 -12.49 9.58
N ASN A 103 -11.49 -11.34 9.17
CA ASN A 103 -12.87 -11.17 8.74
C ASN A 103 -12.98 -10.91 7.21
N ALA A 104 -11.97 -11.25 6.42
CA ALA A 104 -11.97 -10.97 4.98
C ALA A 104 -13.12 -11.67 4.21
N ASP A 105 -13.60 -12.80 4.72
CA ASP A 105 -14.73 -13.55 4.16
C ASP A 105 -16.10 -13.07 4.70
N GLN A 106 -16.09 -12.16 5.67
CA GLN A 106 -17.32 -11.58 6.21
C GLN A 106 -17.77 -10.46 5.26
N LEU A 107 -18.93 -10.65 4.61
CA LEU A 107 -19.61 -9.57 3.89
C LEU A 107 -19.73 -8.38 4.84
N ASP A 108 -19.01 -7.31 4.52
CA ASP A 108 -18.99 -6.10 5.30
C ASP A 108 -20.37 -5.45 5.17
N LEU A 109 -21.25 -5.73 6.14
CA LEU A 109 -22.63 -5.25 6.20
C LEU A 109 -22.71 -3.70 6.17
N LEU A 110 -21.59 -3.00 6.31
CA LEU A 110 -21.48 -1.54 6.30
C LEU A 110 -20.86 -0.99 5.00
N ASP A 111 -20.40 -1.85 4.07
CA ASP A 111 -19.75 -1.45 2.80
C ASP A 111 -20.73 -1.36 1.61
N ASP A 112 -22.03 -1.36 1.89
CA ASP A 112 -23.14 -1.17 0.94
C ASP A 112 -23.20 0.25 0.31
N ARG A 113 -22.15 1.07 0.46
CA ARG A 113 -22.06 2.39 -0.20
C ARG A 113 -21.65 2.34 -1.67
N ARG A 114 -21.44 1.14 -2.24
CA ARG A 114 -21.24 0.97 -3.69
C ARG A 114 -22.58 0.91 -4.41
N ARG A 115 -23.36 2.01 -4.40
CA ARG A 115 -24.44 2.35 -5.36
C ARG A 115 -25.23 3.56 -4.84
N ILE A 116 -24.68 4.77 -5.00
CA ILE A 116 -25.48 5.99 -5.25
C ILE A 116 -24.71 6.86 -6.22
#